data_AF-A0A9X2U4I2-F1
#
_entry.id   AF-A0A9X2U4I2-F1
#
_cell.length_a   1.000
_cell.length_b   1.000
_cell.length_c   1.000
_cell.angle_alpha   90.00
_cell.angle_beta   90.00
_cell.angle_gamma   90.00
#
_symmetry.space_group_name_H-M   'P 1'
#
loop_
_entity.id
_entity.type
_entity.pdbx_description
1 polymer ?
#
loop_
_entity_poly.entity_id
_entity_poly.type
_entity_poly.pdbx_seq_one_letter_code
_entity_poly.pdbx_strand_id
1 'polypeptide(L)'
;MRHRKKGKKIGRTASHRKRTLQSLSNALIENKSITTTVAKAKALRPFVEPLITRAKEDTQHNRREVFRHLQSNDAIDELFGEVSERVGDRPGGYTRIIKLGQRSGDGAELALIELVDYNDVPPADTGQGGSGGTRRGSGKGRRTSTEEEQADASSSGDSSDEESESVEEDEATAEEASADAEQDEAEEEEESEEENT
;
A
#
# COMPACT_ATOMS: atom_id res chain seq x y z
N MET A 1 30.31 -0.61 -5.52
CA MET A 1 29.08 -1.05 -4.79
C MET A 1 28.24 0.16 -4.33
N ARG A 2 26.95 -0.03 -4.01
CA ARG A 2 26.04 1.04 -3.52
C ARG A 2 25.90 1.04 -1.98
N HIS A 3 27.00 1.21 -1.26
CA HIS A 3 26.99 1.22 0.22
C HIS A 3 26.09 2.32 0.80
N ARG A 4 25.49 2.03 1.97
CA ARG A 4 24.65 2.94 2.79
C ARG A 4 23.42 3.56 2.12
N LYS A 5 23.06 3.20 0.88
CA LYS A 5 21.88 3.73 0.17
C LYS A 5 20.57 3.12 0.70
N LYS A 6 19.99 3.74 1.72
CA LYS A 6 18.67 3.38 2.29
C LYS A 6 17.52 3.94 1.42
N GLY A 7 16.37 3.24 1.42
CA GLY A 7 15.12 3.66 0.77
C GLY A 7 14.95 3.17 -0.69
N LYS A 8 13.72 2.79 -1.06
CA LYS A 8 13.37 2.31 -2.41
C LYS A 8 13.20 3.48 -3.39
N LYS A 9 13.79 3.37 -4.59
CA LYS A 9 13.68 4.40 -5.66
C LYS A 9 12.37 4.39 -6.47
N ILE A 10 11.62 3.29 -6.47
CA ILE A 10 10.31 3.13 -7.16
C ILE A 10 10.26 3.65 -8.61
N GLY A 11 11.34 3.42 -9.37
CA GLY A 11 11.48 3.82 -10.78
C GLY A 11 11.63 5.33 -11.04
N ARG A 12 11.68 6.18 -10.00
CA ARG A 12 11.50 7.64 -10.14
C ARG A 12 12.77 8.45 -9.83
N THR A 13 12.79 9.68 -10.37
CA THR A 13 13.70 10.76 -9.94
C THR A 13 13.39 11.19 -8.50
N ALA A 14 14.31 11.94 -7.86
CA ALA A 14 14.15 12.31 -6.45
C ALA A 14 12.94 13.21 -6.18
N SER A 15 12.69 14.20 -7.06
CA SER A 15 11.55 15.12 -7.00
C SER A 15 10.22 14.41 -7.21
N HIS A 16 10.08 13.67 -8.32
CA HIS A 16 8.88 12.86 -8.62
C HIS A 16 8.62 11.86 -7.48
N ARG A 17 9.65 11.15 -6.98
CA ARG A 17 9.50 10.26 -5.81
C ARG A 17 8.97 10.98 -4.57
N LYS A 18 9.40 12.22 -4.27
CA LYS A 18 8.83 13.00 -3.14
C LYS A 18 7.33 13.23 -3.37
N ARG A 19 6.94 13.76 -4.54
CA ARG A 19 5.53 14.08 -4.82
C ARG A 19 4.64 12.83 -4.89
N THR A 20 5.13 11.69 -5.40
CA THR A 20 4.38 10.42 -5.35
C THR A 20 4.17 9.93 -3.92
N LEU A 21 5.18 10.00 -3.03
CA LEU A 21 5.00 9.59 -1.64
C LEU A 21 4.07 10.53 -0.87
N GLN A 22 4.17 11.83 -1.11
CA GLN A 22 3.25 12.84 -0.60
C GLN A 22 1.80 12.55 -1.02
N SER A 23 1.52 12.47 -2.33
CA SER A 23 0.17 12.19 -2.85
C SER A 23 -0.41 10.85 -2.34
N LEU A 24 0.41 9.80 -2.24
CA LEU A 24 -0.02 8.52 -1.66
C LEU A 24 -0.21 8.59 -0.12
N SER A 25 0.36 9.58 0.57
CA SER A 25 0.16 9.78 2.02
C SER A 25 -1.14 10.49 2.28
N ASN A 26 -1.40 11.58 1.55
CA ASN A 26 -2.65 12.32 1.55
C ASN A 26 -3.83 11.35 1.32
N ALA A 27 -3.81 10.62 0.20
CA ALA A 27 -4.86 9.67 -0.16
C ALA A 27 -5.06 8.54 0.88
N LEU A 28 -3.99 8.07 1.53
CA LEU A 28 -4.06 7.05 2.60
C LEU A 28 -4.68 7.60 3.90
N ILE A 29 -4.49 8.88 4.19
CA ILE A 29 -5.09 9.53 5.37
C ILE A 29 -6.58 9.79 5.08
N GLU A 30 -6.88 10.43 3.95
CA GLU A 30 -8.23 10.80 3.51
C GLU A 30 -9.16 9.58 3.41
N ASN A 31 -8.70 8.50 2.75
CA ASN A 31 -9.51 7.31 2.45
C ASN A 31 -9.28 6.14 3.43
N LYS A 32 -8.37 6.28 4.41
CA LYS A 32 -7.95 5.27 5.41
C LYS A 32 -7.34 3.95 4.86
N SER A 33 -7.61 3.60 3.60
CA SER A 33 -6.96 2.53 2.84
C SER A 33 -6.81 2.89 1.36
N ILE A 34 -5.76 2.41 0.69
CA ILE A 34 -5.56 2.56 -0.76
C ILE A 34 -4.90 1.31 -1.38
N THR A 35 -5.35 0.92 -2.57
CA THR A 35 -4.70 -0.13 -3.37
C THR A 35 -3.57 0.44 -4.21
N THR A 36 -2.38 -0.18 -4.16
CA THR A 36 -1.20 0.29 -4.88
C THR A 36 -0.21 -0.84 -5.15
N THR A 37 0.91 -0.60 -5.86
CA THR A 37 1.88 -1.68 -6.09
C THR A 37 2.73 -1.96 -4.84
N VAL A 38 3.13 -3.21 -4.61
CA VAL A 38 3.96 -3.64 -3.47
C VAL A 38 5.27 -2.84 -3.36
N ALA A 39 5.80 -2.35 -4.48
CA ALA A 39 6.96 -1.46 -4.52
C ALA A 39 6.68 -0.05 -3.95
N LYS A 40 5.49 0.51 -4.21
CA LYS A 40 5.01 1.79 -3.68
C LYS A 40 4.65 1.65 -2.19
N ALA A 41 3.83 0.68 -1.81
CA ALA A 41 3.41 0.46 -0.41
C ALA A 41 4.61 0.28 0.54
N LYS A 42 5.57 -0.59 0.17
CA LYS A 42 6.82 -0.79 0.92
C LYS A 42 7.80 0.40 0.86
N ALA A 43 7.46 1.50 0.17
CA ALA A 43 8.18 2.77 0.19
C ALA A 43 7.42 3.88 0.94
N LEU A 44 6.09 3.73 1.10
CA LEU A 44 5.19 4.66 1.80
C LEU A 44 5.29 4.53 3.33
N ARG A 45 5.32 3.31 3.86
CA ARG A 45 5.47 3.02 5.30
C ARG A 45 6.50 3.90 6.05
N PRO A 46 7.80 3.95 5.66
CA PRO A 46 8.81 4.77 6.35
C PRO A 46 8.66 6.29 6.13
N PHE A 47 7.67 6.73 5.36
CA PHE A 47 7.30 8.14 5.19
C PHE A 47 6.05 8.50 6.02
N VAL A 48 5.05 7.60 6.09
CA VAL A 48 3.78 7.83 6.83
C VAL A 48 3.88 7.52 8.31
N GLU A 49 4.53 6.42 8.73
CA GLU A 49 4.63 6.04 10.16
C GLU A 49 5.20 7.18 11.05
N PRO A 50 6.22 7.97 10.63
CA PRO A 50 6.73 9.12 11.39
C PRO A 50 5.83 10.38 11.35
N LEU A 51 4.81 10.43 10.50
CA LEU A 51 3.82 11.52 10.48
C LEU A 51 2.70 11.21 11.48
N ILE A 52 2.14 10.00 11.43
CA ILE A 52 1.16 9.50 12.43
C ILE A 52 1.76 9.58 13.84
N THR A 53 3.04 9.19 14.02
CA THR A 53 3.72 9.30 15.34
C THR A 53 3.75 10.74 15.89
N ARG A 54 3.80 11.77 15.03
CA ARG A 54 3.73 13.18 15.46
C ARG A 54 2.31 13.69 15.65
N ALA A 55 1.34 13.09 14.95
CA ALA A 55 -0.07 13.46 15.04
C ALA A 55 -0.67 13.16 16.42
N LYS A 56 -0.13 12.15 17.12
CA LYS A 56 -0.47 11.78 18.51
C LYS A 56 -0.32 12.92 19.53
N GLU A 57 0.44 13.96 19.20
CA GLU A 57 0.61 15.16 20.02
C GLU A 57 0.19 16.37 19.17
N ASP A 58 -1.05 16.84 19.30
CA ASP A 58 -1.46 18.07 18.62
C ASP A 58 -0.76 19.29 19.25
N THR A 59 0.35 19.66 18.62
CA THR A 59 1.04 20.92 18.84
C THR A 59 1.17 21.63 17.51
N GLN A 60 1.11 22.96 17.53
CA GLN A 60 1.30 23.73 16.30
C GLN A 60 2.73 23.60 15.74
N HIS A 61 3.70 23.09 16.51
CA HIS A 61 4.98 22.65 15.95
C HIS A 61 4.82 21.38 15.11
N ASN A 62 4.18 20.33 15.65
CA ASN A 62 3.94 19.07 14.95
C ASN A 62 3.11 19.27 13.68
N ARG A 63 2.01 20.05 13.73
CA ARG A 63 1.22 20.41 12.53
C ARG A 63 2.07 21.10 11.45
N ARG A 64 2.94 22.04 11.83
CA ARG A 64 3.86 22.73 10.89
C ARG A 64 4.93 21.79 10.30
N GLU A 65 5.45 20.85 11.07
CA GLU A 65 6.40 19.85 10.56
C GLU A 65 5.73 18.86 9.59
N VAL A 66 4.51 18.41 9.89
CA VAL A 66 3.72 17.54 9.01
C VAL A 66 3.31 18.25 7.72
N PHE A 67 2.92 19.53 7.77
CA PHE A 67 2.58 20.33 6.57
C PHE A 67 3.70 20.39 5.53
N ARG A 68 4.98 20.43 5.96
CA ARG A 68 6.15 20.39 5.05
C ARG A 68 6.25 19.08 4.24
N HIS A 69 5.56 18.03 4.66
CA HIS A 69 5.55 16.70 4.06
C HIS A 69 4.30 16.45 3.21
N LEU A 70 3.10 16.79 3.72
CA LEU A 70 1.80 16.55 3.06
C LEU A 70 1.36 17.70 2.14
N GLN A 71 1.52 18.96 2.58
CA GLN A 71 1.06 20.18 1.87
C GLN A 71 -0.42 20.15 1.41
N SER A 72 -1.29 19.54 2.21
CA SER A 72 -2.76 19.72 2.21
C SER A 72 -3.15 20.12 3.64
N ASN A 73 -4.27 20.83 3.80
CA ASN A 73 -4.84 21.17 5.11
C ASN A 73 -5.77 20.05 5.57
N ASP A 74 -6.66 19.63 4.66
CA ASP A 74 -7.63 18.53 4.79
C ASP A 74 -6.95 17.26 5.34
N ALA A 75 -5.85 16.81 4.72
CA ALA A 75 -5.05 15.66 5.18
C ALA A 75 -4.24 15.90 6.47
N ILE A 76 -4.32 17.08 7.09
CA ILE A 76 -3.76 17.40 8.41
C ILE A 76 -4.86 17.46 9.45
N ASP A 77 -6.00 18.09 9.14
CA ASP A 77 -7.13 18.13 10.06
C ASP A 77 -7.74 16.74 10.27
N GLU A 78 -7.78 15.92 9.21
CA GLU A 78 -8.06 14.48 9.28
C GLU A 78 -7.04 13.70 10.13
N LEU A 79 -5.74 14.01 9.95
CA LEU A 79 -4.64 13.28 10.59
C LEU A 79 -4.50 13.60 12.10
N PHE A 80 -4.74 14.85 12.49
CA PHE A 80 -4.68 15.34 13.88
C PHE A 80 -6.05 15.30 14.58
N GLY A 81 -7.13 15.07 13.85
CA GLY A 81 -8.43 14.67 14.39
C GLY A 81 -8.54 13.14 14.45
N GLU A 82 -9.53 12.61 13.73
CA GLU A 82 -10.01 11.23 13.76
C GLU A 82 -8.89 10.17 13.77
N VAL A 83 -7.90 10.29 12.89
CA VAL A 83 -6.81 9.30 12.76
C VAL A 83 -5.91 9.28 14.00
N SER A 84 -5.67 10.41 14.65
CA SER A 84 -4.84 10.47 15.87
C SER A 84 -5.55 9.85 17.07
N GLU A 85 -6.84 10.16 17.23
CA GLU A 85 -7.70 9.62 18.28
C GLU A 85 -7.85 8.11 18.14
N ARG A 86 -8.09 7.64 16.91
CA ARG A 86 -8.28 6.22 16.60
C ARG A 86 -7.02 5.37 16.79
N VAL A 87 -5.84 5.97 16.56
CA VAL A 87 -4.53 5.33 16.80
C VAL A 87 -4.18 5.21 18.29
N GLY A 88 -4.64 6.17 19.11
CA GLY A 88 -4.49 6.15 20.57
C GLY A 88 -3.08 5.80 21.04
N ASP A 89 -2.95 4.94 22.05
CA ASP A 89 -1.66 4.55 22.64
C ASP A 89 -0.80 3.57 21.83
N ARG A 90 -1.18 3.22 20.58
CA ARG A 90 -0.39 2.30 19.74
C ARG A 90 1.08 2.77 19.63
N PRO A 91 2.09 1.93 19.94
CA PRO A 91 3.50 2.35 20.01
C PRO A 91 4.22 2.38 18.65
N GLY A 92 3.55 1.98 17.56
CA GLY A 92 4.10 1.93 16.22
C GLY A 92 3.37 0.95 15.32
N GLY A 93 3.76 0.90 14.04
CA GLY A 93 3.19 -0.06 13.07
C GLY A 93 1.76 0.26 12.63
N TYR A 94 1.39 1.54 12.56
CA TYR A 94 0.04 2.03 12.24
C TYR A 94 -0.50 1.66 10.86
N THR A 95 0.34 1.13 9.96
CA THR A 95 -0.04 0.74 8.59
C THR A 95 0.22 -0.74 8.32
N ARG A 96 -0.80 -1.45 7.80
CA ARG A 96 -0.66 -2.82 7.29
C ARG A 96 -0.36 -2.78 5.79
N ILE A 97 0.20 -3.87 5.25
CA ILE A 97 0.27 -4.11 3.80
C ILE A 97 -0.22 -5.53 3.56
N ILE A 98 -1.30 -5.69 2.83
CA ILE A 98 -1.85 -6.98 2.39
C ILE A 98 -1.55 -7.12 0.90
N LYS A 99 -0.95 -8.23 0.45
CA LYS A 99 -0.82 -8.52 -0.99
C LYS A 99 -2.19 -8.92 -1.54
N LEU A 100 -2.58 -8.38 -2.70
CA LEU A 100 -3.84 -8.71 -3.35
C LEU A 100 -3.65 -9.72 -4.51
N GLY A 101 -2.52 -9.65 -5.22
CA GLY A 101 -2.26 -10.48 -6.39
C GLY A 101 -1.30 -9.80 -7.37
N GLN A 102 -1.37 -10.18 -8.64
CA GLN A 102 -0.77 -9.45 -9.76
C GLN A 102 -1.87 -8.66 -10.49
N ARG A 103 -1.49 -7.56 -11.15
CA ARG A 103 -2.39 -6.82 -12.03
C ARG A 103 -2.34 -7.40 -13.46
N SER A 104 -3.50 -7.52 -14.10
CA SER A 104 -3.57 -7.89 -15.53
C SER A 104 -2.83 -6.87 -16.41
N GLY A 105 -2.35 -7.30 -17.58
CA GLY A 105 -1.56 -6.51 -18.52
C GLY A 105 -0.09 -6.31 -18.14
N ASP A 106 0.23 -5.83 -16.92
CA ASP A 106 1.62 -5.50 -16.53
C ASP A 106 2.25 -6.41 -15.45
N GLY A 107 1.52 -7.42 -14.95
CA GLY A 107 2.01 -8.42 -13.99
C GLY A 107 2.44 -7.86 -12.64
N ALA A 108 2.17 -6.58 -12.36
CA ALA A 108 2.72 -5.90 -11.19
C ALA A 108 2.06 -6.38 -9.89
N GLU A 109 2.85 -6.80 -8.89
CA GLU A 109 2.31 -7.14 -7.57
C GLU A 109 1.52 -5.96 -6.96
N LEU A 110 0.22 -6.16 -6.73
CA LEU A 110 -0.66 -5.24 -6.03
C LEU A 110 -0.73 -5.56 -4.53
N ALA A 111 -0.98 -4.51 -3.76
CA ALA A 111 -1.23 -4.58 -2.34
C ALA A 111 -2.15 -3.45 -1.86
N LEU A 112 -3.07 -3.80 -0.96
CA LEU A 112 -3.75 -2.85 -0.12
C LEU A 112 -2.75 -2.33 0.94
N ILE A 113 -2.76 -1.02 1.20
CA ILE A 113 -2.15 -0.42 2.38
C ILE A 113 -3.22 0.37 3.11
N GLU A 114 -3.36 0.08 4.40
CA GLU A 114 -4.48 0.50 5.25
C GLU A 114 -3.96 0.97 6.62
N LEU A 115 -4.75 1.80 7.30
CA LEU A 115 -4.54 2.12 8.71
C LEU A 115 -5.05 0.96 9.59
N VAL A 116 -4.21 0.49 10.51
CA VAL A 116 -4.47 -0.75 11.28
C VAL A 116 -5.75 -0.66 12.12
N ASP A 117 -6.01 0.50 12.70
CA ASP A 117 -7.10 0.74 13.66
C ASP A 117 -8.45 1.08 12.99
N TYR A 118 -8.47 1.11 11.65
CA TYR A 118 -9.64 1.39 10.80
C TYR A 118 -10.23 0.14 10.12
N ASN A 119 -9.74 -1.05 10.46
CA ASN A 119 -10.28 -2.29 9.90
C ASN A 119 -11.47 -2.78 10.73
N ASP A 120 -12.63 -2.97 10.09
CA ASP A 120 -13.81 -3.57 10.72
C ASP A 120 -13.64 -5.06 11.04
N VAL A 121 -12.65 -5.72 10.42
CA VAL A 121 -12.28 -7.10 10.73
C VAL A 121 -11.54 -7.13 12.08
N PRO A 122 -12.12 -7.73 13.14
CA PRO A 122 -11.44 -7.82 14.43
C PRO A 122 -10.14 -8.61 14.28
N PRO A 123 -9.05 -8.22 14.97
CA PRO A 123 -7.79 -8.95 14.88
C PRO A 123 -8.00 -10.38 15.40
N ALA A 124 -7.80 -11.36 14.53
CA ALA A 124 -7.85 -12.77 14.93
C ALA A 124 -6.91 -13.00 16.11
N ASP A 125 -7.45 -13.56 17.21
CA ASP A 125 -6.85 -13.51 18.54
C ASP A 125 -5.59 -14.40 18.66
N THR A 126 -4.51 -13.85 18.11
CA THR A 126 -3.15 -14.38 18.20
C THR A 126 -2.61 -13.99 19.57
N GLY A 127 -3.11 -14.74 20.57
CA GLY A 127 -3.04 -14.43 22.00
C GLY A 127 -1.67 -13.97 22.49
N GLN A 128 -1.70 -13.11 23.50
CA GLN A 128 -0.61 -12.24 23.95
C GLN A 128 0.66 -12.99 24.41
N GLY A 129 1.46 -13.44 23.44
CA GLY A 129 2.80 -13.98 23.64
C GLY A 129 3.72 -12.90 24.20
N GLY A 130 3.98 -12.97 25.51
CA GLY A 130 4.77 -11.98 26.24
C GLY A 130 6.17 -11.74 25.66
N SER A 131 6.77 -10.60 26.01
CA SER A 131 8.00 -10.08 25.42
C SER A 131 9.24 -10.97 25.66
N GLY A 132 9.41 -11.98 24.81
CA GLY A 132 10.56 -12.87 24.72
C GLY A 132 11.85 -12.13 24.34
N GLY A 133 12.42 -11.40 25.30
CA GLY A 133 13.61 -10.58 25.10
C GLY A 133 14.78 -11.41 24.55
N THR A 134 15.22 -11.08 23.33
CA THR A 134 16.25 -11.83 22.61
C THR A 134 17.65 -11.62 23.22
N ARG A 135 17.95 -12.40 24.28
CA ARG A 135 19.25 -12.46 24.95
C ARG A 135 20.34 -13.08 24.06
N ARG A 136 20.69 -12.40 22.96
CA ARG A 136 21.93 -12.62 22.19
C ARG A 136 23.11 -12.17 23.04
N GLY A 137 23.62 -13.05 23.92
CA GLY A 137 24.60 -12.63 24.91
C GLY A 137 25.19 -13.73 25.80
N SER A 138 25.57 -14.88 25.24
CA SER A 138 26.54 -15.77 25.92
C SER A 138 27.31 -16.60 24.89
N GLY A 139 28.58 -16.26 24.68
CA GLY A 139 29.48 -17.04 23.83
C GLY A 139 30.31 -18.00 24.67
N LYS A 140 30.19 -19.30 24.43
CA LYS A 140 31.14 -20.31 24.94
C LYS A 140 31.26 -21.46 23.95
N GLY A 141 32.39 -21.53 23.25
CA GLY A 141 32.59 -22.44 22.11
C GLY A 141 33.22 -23.79 22.47
N ARG A 142 32.99 -24.77 21.59
CA ARG A 142 33.69 -26.07 21.50
C ARG A 142 33.54 -26.53 20.03
N ARG A 143 34.55 -26.32 19.18
CA ARG A 143 35.73 -27.19 18.91
C ARG A 143 35.39 -28.55 18.25
N THR A 144 35.41 -28.53 16.91
CA THR A 144 36.00 -29.49 15.93
C THR A 144 35.68 -30.99 15.98
N SER A 145 35.10 -31.48 14.86
CA SER A 145 35.34 -32.76 14.16
C SER A 145 34.44 -32.86 12.90
N THR A 146 34.94 -33.41 11.78
CA THR A 146 34.23 -34.11 10.65
C THR A 146 32.81 -33.62 10.25
N GLU A 147 32.51 -33.04 9.07
CA GLU A 147 33.28 -32.70 7.84
C GLU A 147 33.72 -33.95 7.01
N GLU A 148 33.35 -34.22 5.75
CA GLU A 148 32.71 -33.41 4.66
C GLU A 148 31.18 -33.63 4.43
N GLU A 149 30.55 -34.14 3.35
CA GLU A 149 30.91 -34.90 2.11
C GLU A 149 30.01 -34.49 0.87
N GLN A 150 29.71 -35.34 -0.15
CA GLN A 150 29.27 -34.90 -1.52
C GLN A 150 27.85 -35.25 -2.05
N ALA A 151 27.33 -34.35 -2.92
CA ALA A 151 26.37 -34.50 -4.05
C ALA A 151 24.87 -34.87 -3.76
N ASP A 152 23.87 -34.70 -4.65
CA ASP A 152 23.84 -34.31 -6.09
C ASP A 152 22.53 -33.54 -6.52
N ALA A 153 22.41 -33.21 -7.82
CA ALA A 153 21.29 -32.80 -8.71
C ALA A 153 19.79 -32.94 -8.32
N SER A 154 18.77 -32.44 -9.04
CA SER A 154 18.51 -31.36 -10.03
C SER A 154 17.24 -31.69 -10.87
N SER A 155 16.25 -30.78 -10.97
CA SER A 155 15.06 -30.84 -11.86
C SER A 155 14.51 -29.42 -12.14
N SER A 156 13.72 -29.03 -13.16
CA SER A 156 13.01 -29.65 -14.31
C SER A 156 11.52 -30.06 -14.16
N GLY A 157 10.64 -29.44 -14.96
CA GLY A 157 9.22 -29.83 -15.24
C GLY A 157 8.18 -29.09 -14.37
N ASP A 158 7.28 -28.20 -14.82
CA ASP A 158 6.64 -27.85 -16.12
C ASP A 158 5.32 -28.57 -16.45
N SER A 159 4.25 -27.79 -16.65
CA SER A 159 3.07 -28.05 -17.52
C SER A 159 2.11 -26.85 -17.48
N SER A 160 1.45 -26.55 -18.61
CA SER A 160 0.41 -25.52 -18.78
C SER A 160 -0.95 -26.13 -19.19
N ASP A 161 -1.87 -25.26 -19.62
CA ASP A 161 -3.12 -25.52 -20.38
C ASP A 161 -4.41 -25.81 -19.58
N GLU A 162 -5.16 -24.73 -19.31
CA GLU A 162 -6.63 -24.65 -19.30
C GLU A 162 -7.04 -23.16 -19.48
N GLU A 163 -8.33 -22.86 -19.70
CA GLU A 163 -8.92 -21.54 -20.07
C GLU A 163 -8.75 -21.10 -21.55
N SER A 164 -9.63 -21.62 -22.42
CA SER A 164 -9.90 -21.10 -23.77
C SER A 164 -11.38 -20.85 -24.06
N GLU A 165 -12.22 -20.72 -23.01
CA GLU A 165 -13.68 -20.57 -23.13
C GLU A 165 -14.20 -19.16 -22.77
N SER A 166 -13.41 -18.32 -22.10
CA SER A 166 -13.84 -17.01 -21.59
C SER A 166 -13.88 -15.87 -22.62
N VAL A 167 -13.93 -16.18 -23.92
CA VAL A 167 -13.79 -15.19 -25.00
C VAL A 167 -15.13 -14.78 -25.61
N GLU A 168 -16.14 -15.67 -25.61
CA GLU A 168 -17.44 -15.39 -26.23
C GLU A 168 -18.44 -14.63 -25.31
N GLU A 169 -18.18 -14.52 -24.00
CA GLU A 169 -19.04 -13.73 -23.08
C GLU A 169 -18.69 -12.23 -23.03
N ASP A 170 -17.46 -11.85 -23.37
CA ASP A 170 -16.98 -10.45 -23.28
C ASP A 170 -17.51 -9.58 -24.45
N GLU A 171 -17.52 -10.10 -25.70
CA GLU A 171 -18.02 -9.34 -26.87
C GLU A 171 -19.51 -8.98 -26.74
N ALA A 172 -20.34 -9.91 -26.25
CA ALA A 172 -21.77 -9.67 -26.04
C ALA A 172 -22.07 -8.58 -25.00
N THR A 173 -21.16 -8.36 -24.04
CA THR A 173 -21.31 -7.33 -23.00
C THR A 173 -20.82 -5.96 -23.49
N ALA A 174 -19.91 -5.93 -24.47
CA ALA A 174 -19.38 -4.69 -25.05
C ALA A 174 -20.35 -4.00 -26.02
N GLU A 175 -21.20 -4.76 -26.74
CA GLU A 175 -22.13 -4.19 -27.72
C GLU A 175 -23.30 -3.45 -27.05
N GLU A 176 -23.87 -3.98 -25.96
CA GLU A 176 -24.93 -3.28 -25.19
C GLU A 176 -24.41 -1.98 -24.55
N ALA A 177 -23.19 -2.01 -23.99
CA ALA A 177 -22.56 -0.82 -23.39
C ALA A 177 -22.22 0.29 -24.40
N SER A 178 -22.20 -0.02 -25.71
CA SER A 178 -22.04 0.99 -26.77
C SER A 178 -23.34 1.71 -27.12
N ALA A 179 -24.51 1.09 -26.89
CA ALA A 179 -25.80 1.64 -27.24
C ALA A 179 -26.34 2.60 -26.16
N ASP A 180 -26.08 2.30 -24.88
CA ASP A 180 -26.46 3.14 -23.73
C ASP A 180 -25.80 4.53 -23.81
N ALA A 181 -24.51 4.57 -24.17
CA ALA A 181 -23.71 5.79 -24.28
C ALA A 181 -24.12 6.71 -25.46
N GLU A 182 -24.63 6.16 -26.56
CA GLU A 182 -25.17 6.96 -27.68
C GLU A 182 -26.56 7.56 -27.38
N GLN A 183 -27.20 7.19 -26.26
CA GLN A 183 -28.43 7.84 -25.78
C GLN A 183 -28.14 8.96 -24.77
N ASP A 184 -27.21 8.77 -23.83
CA ASP A 184 -26.81 9.79 -22.84
C ASP A 184 -26.26 11.08 -23.53
N GLU A 185 -25.36 10.94 -24.52
CA GLU A 185 -24.84 12.10 -25.28
C GLU A 185 -25.92 12.81 -26.12
N ALA A 186 -27.04 12.14 -26.44
CA ALA A 186 -28.15 12.75 -27.18
C ALA A 186 -29.12 13.52 -26.28
N GLU A 187 -29.34 13.09 -25.04
CA GLU A 187 -30.16 13.83 -24.07
C GLU A 187 -29.42 15.08 -23.51
N GLU A 188 -28.08 15.04 -23.33
CA GLU A 188 -27.30 16.24 -22.97
C GLU A 188 -27.30 17.32 -24.08
N GLU A 189 -27.32 16.97 -25.37
CA GLU A 189 -27.39 17.98 -26.44
C GLU A 189 -28.77 18.67 -26.52
N GLU A 190 -29.90 17.95 -26.40
CA GLU A 190 -31.23 18.59 -26.41
C GLU A 190 -31.48 19.49 -25.17
N GLU A 191 -31.06 19.09 -23.96
CA GLU A 191 -31.20 19.94 -22.77
C GLU A 191 -30.36 21.25 -22.91
N SER A 192 -29.27 21.22 -23.68
CA SER A 192 -28.41 22.38 -23.94
C SER A 192 -29.00 23.40 -24.93
N GLU A 193 -29.90 23.00 -25.83
CA GLU A 193 -30.59 23.92 -26.75
C GLU A 193 -31.80 24.62 -26.08
N GLU A 194 -32.52 23.95 -25.16
CA GLU A 194 -33.66 24.57 -24.46
C GLU A 194 -33.25 25.72 -23.51
N GLU A 195 -32.08 25.67 -22.85
CA GLU A 195 -31.63 26.74 -21.93
C GLU A 195 -31.30 28.08 -22.62
N ASN A 196 -31.25 28.16 -23.96
CA ASN A 196 -30.69 29.29 -24.70
C ASN A 196 -31.67 30.00 -25.65
N THR A 197 -32.99 29.89 -25.42
CA THR A 197 -34.07 30.44 -26.27
C THR A 197 -34.96 31.49 -25.58
#